data_AF-A0A2A3JUM5-F1
#
_entry.id   AF-A0A2A3JUM5-F1
#
_cell.length_a   1.000
_cell.length_b   1.000
_cell.length_c   1.000
_cell.angle_alpha   90.00
_cell.angle_beta   90.00
_cell.angle_gamma   90.00
#
_symmetry.space_group_name_H-M   'P 1'
#
loop_
_entity.id
_entity.type
_entity.pdbx_description
1 polymer ?
#
loop_
_entity_poly.entity_id
_entity_poly.type
_entity_poly.pdbx_seq_one_letter_code
_entity_poly.pdbx_strand_id
1 'polypeptide(L)'
;MKLTHLSAIAAVFALSSTAAFANVKQVKCEGFVIAVSEDIAVAAEEKAGSATEAADNICEAAKQISVSGDDPEVHEIVILPYEIRTTVTIFPTD
;
A
#
# COMPACT_ATOMS: atom_id res chain seq x y z
N MET A 1 -28.97 -34.08 -42.43
CA MET A 1 -27.74 -33.61 -41.75
C MET A 1 -28.22 -32.71 -40.61
N LYS A 2 -28.24 -33.10 -39.32
CA LYS A 2 -27.08 -33.29 -38.40
C LYS A 2 -26.15 -32.07 -38.52
N LEU A 3 -25.99 -31.17 -37.53
CA LEU A 3 -25.80 -31.40 -36.09
C LEU A 3 -26.28 -30.24 -35.22
N THR A 4 -26.84 -30.61 -34.08
CA THR A 4 -26.91 -29.86 -32.83
C THR A 4 -25.51 -29.66 -32.19
N HIS A 5 -25.46 -28.77 -31.19
CA HIS A 5 -24.44 -28.62 -30.14
C HIS A 5 -23.25 -27.71 -30.43
N LEU A 6 -23.14 -26.67 -29.61
CA LEU A 6 -21.97 -26.23 -28.85
C LEU A 6 -22.53 -25.36 -27.70
N SER A 7 -22.98 -25.98 -26.61
CA SER A 7 -22.19 -26.33 -25.42
C SER A 7 -21.57 -25.11 -24.74
N ALA A 8 -22.06 -24.90 -23.51
CA ALA A 8 -21.52 -24.04 -22.48
C ALA A 8 -20.01 -24.26 -22.27
N ILE A 9 -19.29 -23.16 -22.04
CA ILE A 9 -18.07 -23.18 -21.23
C ILE A 9 -18.19 -22.05 -20.21
N ALA A 10 -18.35 -22.47 -18.96
CA ALA A 10 -18.13 -21.68 -17.78
C ALA A 10 -16.64 -21.32 -17.66
N ALA A 11 -16.35 -20.10 -17.24
CA ALA A 11 -15.10 -19.73 -16.57
C ALA A 11 -15.43 -18.48 -15.74
N VAL A 12 -15.96 -18.66 -14.54
CA VAL A 12 -15.15 -18.49 -13.32
C VAL A 12 -14.47 -17.12 -13.31
N PHE A 13 -15.26 -16.08 -13.05
CA PHE A 13 -14.74 -14.85 -12.44
C PHE A 13 -14.45 -15.12 -10.95
N ALA A 14 -13.54 -16.06 -10.69
CA ALA A 14 -12.82 -16.09 -9.43
C ALA A 14 -11.54 -15.27 -9.68
N LEU A 15 -11.68 -13.94 -9.72
CA LEU A 15 -10.53 -13.08 -9.54
C LEU A 15 -10.12 -13.22 -8.07
N SER A 16 -9.23 -14.19 -7.88
CA SER A 16 -8.45 -14.48 -6.69
C SER A 16 -8.07 -13.21 -5.94
N SER A 17 -8.69 -13.00 -4.80
CA SER A 17 -8.42 -11.93 -3.83
C SER A 17 -7.06 -12.06 -3.11
N THR A 18 -6.00 -12.47 -3.81
CA THR A 18 -4.69 -12.77 -3.20
C THR A 18 -3.55 -11.86 -3.69
N ALA A 19 -3.83 -10.80 -4.43
CA ALA A 19 -2.81 -9.88 -4.98
C ALA A 19 -2.46 -8.68 -4.08
N ALA A 20 -3.00 -8.57 -2.86
CA ALA A 20 -2.87 -7.35 -2.05
C ALA A 20 -1.54 -7.18 -1.30
N PHE A 21 -0.66 -8.20 -1.26
CA PHE A 21 0.58 -8.17 -0.44
C PHE A 21 1.89 -8.19 -1.25
N ALA A 22 1.84 -8.22 -2.59
CA ALA A 22 3.04 -8.24 -3.44
C ALA A 22 3.60 -6.85 -3.76
N ASN A 23 2.81 -5.79 -3.59
CA ASN A 23 3.15 -4.43 -4.03
C ASN A 23 3.22 -3.47 -2.82
N VAL A 24 4.14 -3.74 -1.88
CA VAL A 24 4.39 -2.86 -0.73
C VAL A 24 5.84 -2.36 -0.74
N LYS A 25 6.01 -1.04 -0.63
CA LYS A 25 7.31 -0.39 -0.43
C LYS A 25 7.53 -0.20 1.07
N GLN A 26 8.71 -0.59 1.54
CA GLN A 26 9.13 -0.30 2.91
C GLN A 26 9.86 1.05 2.96
N VAL A 27 9.41 1.92 3.85
CA VAL A 27 10.04 3.23 4.13
C VAL A 27 10.60 3.17 5.55
N LYS A 28 11.91 3.39 5.68
CA LYS A 28 12.57 3.41 7.00
C LYS A 28 12.45 4.82 7.57
N CYS A 29 11.83 4.92 8.75
CA CYS A 29 11.73 6.15 9.52
C CYS A 29 12.57 6.01 10.80
N GLU A 30 12.71 7.11 11.54
CA GLU A 30 13.35 7.08 12.85
C GLU A 30 12.44 6.36 13.86
N GLY A 31 12.91 5.24 14.42
CA GLY A 31 12.19 4.45 15.44
C GLY A 31 11.17 3.42 14.90
N PHE A 32 10.90 3.41 13.59
CA PHE A 32 9.96 2.46 12.98
C PHE A 32 10.16 2.30 11.47
N VAL A 33 9.61 1.22 10.90
CA VAL A 33 9.50 0.99 9.45
C VAL A 33 8.04 1.04 9.05
N ILE A 34 7.74 1.67 7.93
CA ILE A 34 6.39 1.70 7.36
C ILE A 34 6.34 0.79 6.13
N ALA A 35 5.34 -0.08 6.04
CA ALA A 35 4.93 -0.67 4.77
C ALA A 35 3.75 0.12 4.19
N VAL A 36 3.93 0.63 2.98
CA VAL A 36 2.91 1.36 2.21
C VAL A 36 2.76 0.70 0.85
N SER A 37 1.59 0.80 0.23
CA SER A 37 1.41 0.33 -1.15
C SER A 37 2.43 0.99 -2.10
N GLU A 38 3.03 0.19 -2.98
CA GLU A 38 4.03 0.66 -3.94
C GLU A 38 3.46 1.72 -4.88
N ASP A 39 2.25 1.54 -5.40
CA ASP A 39 1.57 2.53 -6.27
C ASP A 39 1.42 3.88 -5.57
N ILE A 40 1.16 3.87 -4.26
CA ILE A 40 1.03 5.08 -3.46
C ILE A 40 2.39 5.74 -3.26
N ALA A 41 3.43 4.96 -3.00
CA ALA A 41 4.78 5.49 -2.85
C ALA A 41 5.31 6.07 -4.17
N VAL A 42 5.00 5.43 -5.31
CA VAL A 42 5.32 5.95 -6.64
C VAL A 42 4.55 7.25 -6.91
N ALA A 43 3.24 7.29 -6.64
CA ALA A 43 2.45 8.51 -6.81
C ALA A 43 2.95 9.68 -5.92
N ALA A 44 3.42 9.39 -4.71
CA ALA A 44 4.05 10.39 -3.84
C ALA A 44 5.40 10.85 -4.41
N GLU A 45 6.21 9.94 -4.92
CA GLU A 45 7.51 10.23 -5.55
C GLU A 45 7.36 11.10 -6.81
N GLU A 46 6.39 10.80 -7.66
CA GLU A 46 6.07 11.61 -8.85
C GLU A 46 5.66 13.05 -8.49
N LYS A 47 4.88 13.21 -7.42
CA LYS A 47 4.47 14.54 -6.94
C LYS A 47 5.57 15.31 -6.22
N ALA A 48 6.43 14.61 -5.49
CA ALA A 48 7.59 15.18 -4.81
C ALA A 48 8.69 15.59 -5.80
N GLY A 49 8.81 14.86 -6.92
CA GLY A 49 9.94 14.98 -7.83
C GLY A 49 11.23 14.33 -7.30
N SER A 50 11.19 13.69 -6.12
CA SER A 50 12.29 12.88 -5.60
C SER A 50 11.81 11.78 -4.62
N ALA A 51 12.50 10.64 -4.64
CA ALA A 51 12.23 9.53 -3.73
C ALA A 51 12.48 9.90 -2.25
N THR A 52 13.47 10.75 -1.99
CA THR A 52 13.82 11.19 -0.64
C THR A 52 12.73 12.06 -0.03
N GLU A 53 12.28 13.10 -0.74
CA GLU A 53 11.23 13.98 -0.25
C GLU A 53 9.89 13.23 -0.07
N ALA A 54 9.58 12.27 -0.94
CA ALA A 54 8.42 11.40 -0.74
C ALA A 54 8.53 10.55 0.53
N ALA A 55 9.68 9.93 0.77
CA ALA A 55 9.93 9.15 1.98
C ALA A 55 9.82 10.00 3.25
N ASP A 56 10.39 11.20 3.26
CA ASP A 56 10.33 12.12 4.40
C ASP A 56 8.87 12.50 4.71
N ASN A 57 8.09 12.87 3.70
CA ASN A 57 6.67 13.21 3.89
C ASN A 57 5.82 12.01 4.35
N ILE A 58 6.14 10.79 3.90
CA ILE A 58 5.48 9.56 4.39
C ILE A 58 5.82 9.34 5.87
N CYS A 59 7.08 9.52 6.28
CA CYS A 59 7.48 9.43 7.68
C CYS A 59 6.82 10.50 8.54
N GLU A 60 6.77 11.75 8.08
CA GLU A 60 6.09 12.84 8.81
C GLU A 60 4.59 12.61 8.97
N ALA A 61 3.93 12.00 7.96
CA ALA A 61 2.54 11.60 8.08
C ALA A 61 2.35 10.49 9.14
N ALA A 62 3.26 9.51 9.19
CA ALA A 62 3.19 8.42 10.15
C ALA A 62 3.54 8.84 11.59
N LYS A 63 4.44 9.81 11.78
CA LYS A 63 4.78 10.38 13.11
C LYS A 63 3.59 11.01 13.82
N GLN A 64 2.54 11.40 13.08
CA GLN A 64 1.31 11.93 13.67
C GLN A 64 0.46 10.85 14.34
N ILE A 65 0.78 9.58 14.12
CA ILE A 65 0.11 8.43 14.73
C ILE A 65 0.85 8.06 16.02
N SER A 66 0.09 7.93 17.10
CA SER A 66 0.57 7.31 18.33
C SER A 66 0.43 5.80 18.21
N VAL A 67 1.53 5.08 18.00
CA VAL A 67 1.59 3.62 18.15
C VAL A 67 1.68 3.25 19.63
N SER A 68 0.94 2.23 20.04
CA SER A 68 0.77 1.81 21.43
C SER A 68 1.31 0.40 21.66
N GLY A 69 2.64 0.25 21.60
CA GLY A 69 3.33 -1.00 21.89
C GLY A 69 4.31 -1.40 20.79
N ASP A 70 4.77 -2.65 20.86
CA ASP A 70 5.82 -3.20 19.99
C ASP A 70 5.24 -4.00 18.80
N ASP A 71 3.91 -4.19 18.77
CA ASP A 71 3.24 -4.94 17.72
C ASP A 71 3.05 -4.07 16.46
N PRO A 72 3.10 -4.66 15.25
CA PRO A 72 2.78 -3.94 14.03
C PRO A 72 1.32 -3.47 14.01
N GLU A 73 1.11 -2.20 13.71
CA GLU A 73 -0.23 -1.59 13.69
C GLU A 73 -0.59 -1.05 12.31
N VAL A 74 -1.87 -1.18 11.93
CA VAL A 74 -2.39 -0.71 10.64
C VAL A 74 -3.15 0.60 10.85
N HIS A 75 -2.76 1.64 10.12
CA HIS A 75 -3.29 2.99 10.28
C HIS A 75 -3.59 3.66 8.95
N GLU A 76 -4.56 4.57 8.95
CA GLU A 76 -4.78 5.48 7.83
C GLU A 76 -3.97 6.77 8.02
N ILE A 77 -3.23 7.17 7.00
CA ILE A 77 -2.46 8.42 6.97
C ILE A 77 -2.86 9.29 5.80
N VAL A 78 -2.51 10.57 5.91
CA VAL A 78 -2.57 11.55 4.82
C VAL A 78 -1.17 12.07 4.55
N ILE A 79 -0.64 11.78 3.36
CA ILE A 79 0.68 12.26 2.94
C ILE A 79 0.51 13.68 2.38
N LEU A 80 0.97 14.67 3.13
CA LEU A 80 1.00 16.08 2.72
C LEU A 80 2.38 16.42 2.10
N PRO A 81 2.47 17.43 1.21
CA PRO A 81 1.39 18.28 0.66
C PRO A 81 0.60 17.61 -0.47
N TYR A 82 0.79 16.32 -0.73
CA TYR A 82 0.23 15.63 -1.90
C TYR A 82 -1.26 15.25 -1.78
N GLU A 83 -1.81 15.38 -0.57
CA GLU A 83 -3.19 15.04 -0.21
C GLU A 83 -3.57 13.59 -0.55
N ILE A 84 -2.59 12.67 -0.47
CA ILE A 84 -2.81 11.25 -0.72
C ILE A 84 -3.22 10.57 0.58
N ARG A 85 -4.44 9.99 0.62
CA ARG A 85 -4.92 9.17 1.73
C ARG A 85 -4.59 7.71 1.46
N THR A 86 -4.03 7.02 2.43
CA THR A 86 -3.65 5.61 2.28
C THR A 86 -3.62 4.89 3.61
N THR A 87 -3.66 3.56 3.55
CA THR A 87 -3.44 2.69 4.70
C THR A 87 -1.99 2.22 4.70
N VAL A 88 -1.36 2.28 5.86
CA VAL A 88 0.00 1.82 6.09
C VAL A 88 0.05 0.86 7.26
N THR A 89 1.05 -0.02 7.27
CA THR A 89 1.41 -0.80 8.45
C THR A 89 2.69 -0.22 9.04
N ILE A 90 2.66 0.15 10.31
CA ILE A 90 3.81 0.65 11.06
C ILE A 90 4.39 -0.51 11.88
N PHE A 91 5.70 -0.73 11.73
CA PHE A 91 6.48 -1.73 12.46
C PHE A 91 7.45 -0.99 13.38
N PRO A 92 7.20 -0.95 14.70
CA PRO A 92 8.18 -0.45 15.66
C PRO A 92 9.52 -1.17 15.49
N THR A 93 10.64 -0.45 15.61
CA THR A 93 11.99 -1.05 15.52
C THR A 93 12.73 -1.10 16.85
N ASP A 94 12.10 -0.63 17.93
CA ASP A 94 12.61 -0.67 19.30
C ASP A 94 12.33 -2.02 19.97
#